data_AF-A0A418NBN1-F1
#
_entry.id   AF-A0A418NBN1-F1
#
_cell.length_a   1.000
_cell.length_b   1.000
_cell.length_c   1.000
_cell.angle_alpha   90.00
_cell.angle_beta   90.00
_cell.angle_gamma   90.00
#
_symmetry.space_group_name_H-M   'P 1'
#
loop_
_entity.id
_entity.type
_entity.pdbx_description
1 polymer ?
#
loop_
_entity_poly.entity_id
_entity_poly.type
_entity_poly.pdbx_seq_one_letter_code
_entity_poly.pdbx_strand_id
1 'polypeptide(L)'
;MSEENKDFGDKAEEAAKEFKEDVKQAFDPKNPESGKTVAIVAHLTLIGWIIAIIMNSSNKSELGSFYIRQVLGIMLLGFVLGIIPVINLIAWIFPFILWIVSLVGAINGNQKPVFLLGEHFQNWFKSL
;
A
#
# COMPACT_ATOMS: atom_id res chain seq x y z
N MET A 1 -28.37 37.15 -14.89
CA MET A 1 -28.56 35.77 -15.39
C MET A 1 -27.41 35.31 -16.30
N SER A 2 -26.93 36.11 -17.26
CA SER A 2 -25.77 35.72 -18.11
C SER A 2 -24.40 35.81 -17.40
N GLU A 3 -24.19 36.83 -16.54
CA GLU A 3 -22.94 36.99 -15.79
C GLU A 3 -22.80 35.97 -14.65
N GLU A 4 -23.89 35.68 -13.94
CA GLU A 4 -23.94 34.66 -12.88
C GLU A 4 -23.67 33.24 -13.42
N ASN A 5 -24.16 32.93 -14.62
CA ASN A 5 -23.87 31.65 -15.29
C ASN A 5 -22.41 31.56 -15.77
N LYS A 6 -21.78 32.68 -16.11
CA LYS A 6 -20.35 32.73 -16.45
C LYS A 6 -19.47 32.57 -15.21
N ASP A 7 -19.76 33.31 -14.14
CA ASP A 7 -19.06 33.19 -12.84
C ASP A 7 -19.15 31.77 -12.29
N PHE A 8 -20.30 31.11 -12.42
CA PHE A 8 -20.45 29.70 -12.05
C PHE A 8 -19.61 28.75 -12.93
N GLY A 9 -19.58 29.00 -14.25
CA GLY A 9 -18.77 28.22 -15.19
C GLY A 9 -17.27 28.34 -14.92
N ASP A 10 -16.79 29.55 -14.69
CA ASP A 10 -15.38 29.83 -14.40
C ASP A 10 -14.94 29.16 -13.09
N LYS A 11 -15.75 29.26 -12.03
CA LYS A 11 -15.51 28.56 -10.75
C LYS A 11 -15.50 27.04 -10.90
N ALA A 12 -16.40 26.49 -11.71
CA ALA A 12 -16.43 25.04 -11.97
C ALA A 12 -15.18 24.58 -12.73
N GLU A 13 -14.68 25.39 -13.67
CA GLU A 13 -13.45 25.09 -14.42
C GLU A 13 -12.20 25.19 -13.54
N GLU A 14 -12.13 26.18 -12.65
CA GLU A 14 -11.06 26.30 -11.66
C GLU A 14 -11.04 25.12 -10.68
N ALA A 15 -12.19 24.76 -10.09
CA ALA A 15 -12.30 23.61 -9.19
C ALA A 15 -11.92 22.28 -9.88
N ALA A 16 -12.26 22.12 -11.17
CA ALA A 16 -11.87 20.95 -11.94
C ALA A 16 -10.36 20.90 -12.22
N LYS A 17 -9.72 22.06 -12.45
CA LYS A 17 -8.26 22.16 -12.61
C LYS A 17 -7.54 21.85 -11.30
N GLU A 18 -7.99 22.42 -10.19
CA GLU A 18 -7.45 22.17 -8.84
C GLU A 18 -7.54 20.67 -8.50
N PHE A 19 -8.73 20.07 -8.65
CA PHE A 19 -8.91 18.63 -8.43
C PHE A 19 -7.99 17.77 -9.32
N LYS A 20 -7.81 18.16 -10.59
CA LYS A 20 -6.93 17.43 -11.51
C LYS A 20 -5.46 17.53 -11.08
N GLU A 21 -5.01 18.69 -10.59
CA GLU A 21 -3.66 18.87 -10.06
C GLU A 21 -3.46 18.08 -8.77
N ASP A 22 -4.42 18.11 -7.84
CA ASP A 22 -4.39 17.34 -6.59
C ASP A 22 -4.27 15.84 -6.86
N VAL A 23 -5.07 15.32 -7.80
CA VAL A 23 -4.98 13.92 -8.24
C VAL A 23 -3.58 13.64 -8.81
N LYS A 24 -3.07 14.54 -9.66
CA LYS A 24 -1.73 14.37 -10.25
C LYS A 24 -0.63 14.35 -9.19
N GLN A 25 -0.75 15.17 -8.14
CA GLN A 25 0.20 15.27 -7.04
C GLN A 25 0.09 14.10 -6.07
N ALA A 26 -1.12 13.63 -5.76
CA ALA A 26 -1.37 12.47 -4.91
C ALA A 26 -0.78 11.18 -5.52
N PHE A 27 -0.81 11.08 -6.85
CA PHE A 27 -0.20 9.98 -7.59
C PHE A 27 1.17 10.35 -8.20
N ASP A 28 1.77 11.48 -7.81
CA ASP A 28 3.08 11.89 -8.33
C ASP A 28 4.14 10.92 -7.80
N PRO A 29 4.90 10.26 -8.69
CA PRO A 29 5.96 9.36 -8.31
C PRO A 29 7.01 9.98 -7.36
N LYS A 30 7.32 11.27 -7.42
CA LYS A 30 8.32 11.88 -6.52
C LYS A 30 7.78 12.30 -5.15
N ASN A 31 6.48 12.11 -4.92
CA ASN A 31 5.86 12.45 -3.65
C ASN A 31 6.14 11.34 -2.61
N PRO A 32 6.70 11.63 -1.42
CA PRO A 32 6.84 10.64 -0.34
C PRO A 32 5.50 10.02 0.08
N GLU A 33 4.37 10.73 -0.11
CA GLU A 33 3.02 10.17 0.06
C GLU A 33 2.71 9.04 -0.95
N SER A 34 3.37 9.01 -2.11
CA SER A 34 3.21 7.91 -3.09
C SER A 34 3.75 6.60 -2.53
N GLY A 35 4.87 6.61 -1.81
CA GLY A 35 5.44 5.41 -1.17
C GLY A 35 4.55 4.88 -0.05
N LYS A 36 3.93 5.79 0.71
CA LYS A 36 2.94 5.44 1.74
C LYS A 36 1.66 4.88 1.12
N THR A 37 1.22 5.45 0.00
CA THR A 37 0.08 4.94 -0.78
C THR A 37 0.36 3.53 -1.27
N VAL A 38 1.51 3.29 -1.91
CA VAL A 38 1.94 1.95 -2.34
C VAL A 38 1.95 0.98 -1.15
N ALA A 39 2.51 1.40 -0.01
CA ALA A 39 2.58 0.58 1.19
C ALA A 39 1.18 0.19 1.71
N ILE A 40 0.22 1.12 1.75
CA ILE A 40 -1.16 0.84 2.18
C ILE A 40 -1.88 -0.05 1.16
N VAL A 41 -1.77 0.26 -0.13
CA VAL A 41 -2.37 -0.51 -1.22
C VAL A 41 -1.88 -1.96 -1.20
N ALA A 42 -0.62 -2.19 -0.87
CA ALA A 42 -0.04 -3.52 -0.73
C ALA A 42 -0.77 -4.41 0.31
N HIS A 43 -1.40 -3.82 1.32
CA HIS A 43 -2.09 -4.57 2.39
C HIS A 43 -3.54 -4.94 2.07
N LEU A 44 -4.19 -4.34 1.05
CA LEU A 44 -5.64 -4.44 0.87
C LEU A 44 -6.12 -5.87 0.56
N THR A 45 -5.67 -6.43 -0.56
CA THR A 45 -6.01 -7.77 -1.04
C THR A 45 -4.87 -8.26 -1.92
N LEU A 46 -4.92 -9.52 -2.38
CA LEU A 46 -3.97 -9.99 -3.40
C LEU A 46 -3.97 -9.10 -4.66
N ILE A 47 -5.14 -8.62 -5.07
CA ILE A 47 -5.28 -7.68 -6.20
C ILE A 47 -4.60 -6.34 -5.85
N GLY A 48 -4.85 -5.80 -4.66
CA GLY A 48 -4.18 -4.59 -4.16
C GLY A 48 -2.66 -4.74 -4.13
N TRP A 49 -2.17 -5.90 -3.69
CA TRP A 49 -0.74 -6.20 -3.67
C TRP A 49 -0.11 -6.23 -5.07
N ILE A 50 -0.80 -6.82 -6.07
CA ILE A 50 -0.35 -6.78 -7.48
C ILE A 50 -0.31 -5.33 -7.98
N ILE A 51 -1.34 -4.54 -7.69
CA ILE A 51 -1.39 -3.12 -8.06
C ILE A 51 -0.22 -2.36 -7.42
N ALA A 52 0.09 -2.61 -6.14
CA ALA A 52 1.21 -1.99 -5.45
C ALA A 52 2.56 -2.30 -6.13
N ILE A 53 2.77 -3.52 -6.63
CA ILE A 53 3.97 -3.86 -7.43
C ILE A 53 4.04 -3.01 -8.70
N ILE A 54 2.94 -2.89 -9.43
CA ILE A 54 2.89 -2.12 -10.68
C ILE A 54 3.14 -0.63 -10.41
N MET A 55 2.56 -0.09 -9.34
CA MET A 55 2.79 1.30 -8.92
C MET A 55 4.26 1.51 -8.55
N ASN A 56 4.84 0.59 -7.77
CA ASN A 56 6.22 0.70 -7.30
C ASN A 56 7.26 0.37 -8.39
N SER A 57 6.91 -0.38 -9.43
CA SER A 57 7.84 -0.67 -10.54
C SER A 57 8.09 0.56 -11.42
N SER A 58 7.06 1.37 -11.61
CA SER A 58 7.15 2.63 -12.36
C SER A 58 7.85 3.72 -11.54
N ASN A 59 7.72 3.65 -10.21
CA ASN A 59 8.32 4.59 -9.29
C ASN A 59 8.68 3.92 -7.97
N LYS A 60 9.93 3.43 -7.90
CA LYS A 60 10.40 2.70 -6.73
C LYS A 60 10.58 3.65 -5.55
N SER A 61 9.83 3.37 -4.49
CA SER A 61 10.07 3.95 -3.17
C SER A 61 10.64 2.89 -2.23
N GLU A 62 11.49 3.29 -1.30
CA GLU A 62 12.00 2.35 -0.29
C GLU A 62 10.87 1.82 0.59
N LEU A 63 9.95 2.71 1.01
CA LEU A 63 8.78 2.37 1.83
C LEU A 63 7.84 1.39 1.11
N GLY A 64 7.48 1.68 -0.14
CA GLY A 64 6.63 0.81 -0.95
C GLY A 64 7.27 -0.54 -1.20
N SER A 65 8.55 -0.57 -1.61
CA SER A 65 9.28 -1.82 -1.83
C SER A 65 9.37 -2.66 -0.55
N PHE A 66 9.60 -2.03 0.60
CA PHE A 66 9.66 -2.71 1.89
C PHE A 66 8.34 -3.40 2.23
N TYR A 67 7.21 -2.68 2.10
CA TYR A 67 5.89 -3.22 2.44
C TYR A 67 5.36 -4.22 1.42
N ILE A 68 5.71 -4.10 0.14
CA ILE A 68 5.42 -5.14 -0.88
C ILE A 68 6.05 -6.47 -0.46
N ARG A 69 7.33 -6.45 -0.07
CA ARG A 69 8.07 -7.64 0.39
C ARG A 69 7.50 -8.19 1.69
N GLN A 70 7.20 -7.32 2.65
CA GLN A 70 6.67 -7.72 3.96
C GLN A 70 5.28 -8.36 3.85
N VAL A 71 4.37 -7.75 3.11
CA VAL A 71 3.01 -8.29 2.94
C VAL A 71 3.03 -9.60 2.17
N LEU A 72 3.90 -9.75 1.16
CA LEU A 72 4.07 -11.03 0.47
C LEU A 72 4.47 -12.14 1.46
N GLY A 73 5.46 -11.88 2.32
CA GLY A 73 5.89 -12.84 3.33
C GLY A 73 4.78 -13.23 4.31
N ILE A 74 3.99 -12.27 4.77
CA ILE A 74 2.84 -12.51 5.66
C ILE A 74 1.76 -13.33 4.94
N MET A 75 1.44 -13.02 3.68
CA MET A 75 0.46 -13.78 2.89
C MET A 75 0.90 -15.23 2.69
N LEU A 76 2.17 -15.46 2.33
CA LEU A 76 2.70 -16.81 2.14
C LEU A 76 2.75 -17.59 3.45
N LEU A 77 3.11 -16.93 4.55
CA LEU A 77 3.05 -17.53 5.89
C LEU A 77 1.62 -17.97 6.24
N GLY A 78 0.63 -17.09 6.04
CA GLY A 78 -0.78 -17.41 6.26
C GLY A 78 -1.26 -18.57 5.39
N PHE A 79 -0.88 -18.58 4.11
CA PHE A 79 -1.20 -19.66 3.18
C PHE A 79 -0.63 -21.01 3.64
N VAL A 80 0.66 -21.07 4.00
CA VAL A 80 1.32 -22.30 4.48
C VAL A 80 0.68 -22.80 5.77
N LEU A 81 0.42 -21.91 6.73
CA LEU A 81 -0.19 -22.27 8.00
C LEU A 81 -1.65 -22.73 7.84
N GLY A 82 -2.39 -22.17 6.88
CA GLY A 82 -3.78 -22.52 6.60
C GLY A 82 -3.98 -23.88 5.93
N ILE A 83 -2.95 -24.43 5.28
CA ILE A 83 -3.01 -25.77 4.67
C ILE A 83 -2.94 -26.87 5.74
N ILE A 84 -2.39 -26.60 6.92
CA ILE A 84 -2.18 -27.59 7.99
C ILE A 84 -3.52 -27.82 8.73
N PRO A 85 -4.20 -28.98 8.53
CA PRO A 85 -5.60 -29.15 8.98
C PRO A 85 -5.78 -29.08 10.51
N VAL A 86 -4.72 -29.39 11.26
CA VAL A 86 -4.76 -29.55 12.73
C VAL A 86 -4.58 -28.22 13.48
N ILE A 87 -4.02 -27.17 12.84
CA ILE A 87 -3.67 -25.90 13.50
C ILE A 87 -4.61 -24.75 13.08
N ASN A 88 -5.46 -25.00 12.08
CA ASN A 88 -6.07 -23.99 11.22
C ASN A 88 -6.63 -22.75 11.94
N LEU A 89 -7.47 -22.87 12.97
CA LEU A 89 -8.10 -21.66 13.56
C LEU A 89 -7.12 -20.77 14.36
N ILE A 90 -6.20 -21.36 15.11
CA ILE A 90 -5.21 -20.62 15.92
C ILE A 90 -4.05 -20.15 15.04
N ALA A 91 -3.69 -20.95 14.03
CA ALA A 91 -2.62 -20.65 13.07
C ALA A 91 -2.85 -19.32 12.33
N TRP A 92 -4.09 -18.99 11.98
CA TRP A 92 -4.42 -17.77 11.23
C TRP A 92 -4.35 -16.49 12.07
N ILE A 93 -4.42 -16.60 13.40
CA ILE A 93 -4.34 -15.44 14.30
C ILE A 93 -2.95 -14.81 14.22
N PHE A 94 -1.90 -15.62 14.16
CA PHE A 94 -0.52 -15.14 14.10
C PHE A 94 -0.21 -14.26 12.87
N PRO A 95 -0.38 -14.72 11.61
CA PRO A 95 -0.16 -13.89 10.43
C PRO A 95 -1.12 -12.70 10.37
N PHE A 96 -2.35 -12.82 10.93
CA PHE A 96 -3.26 -11.69 11.02
C PHE A 96 -2.73 -10.59 11.95
N ILE A 97 -2.16 -10.93 13.10
CA ILE A 97 -1.49 -9.96 13.98
C ILE A 97 -0.30 -9.31 13.26
N LEU A 98 0.52 -10.09 12.56
CA LEU A 98 1.64 -9.54 11.79
C LEU A 98 1.14 -8.58 10.70
N TRP A 99 0.04 -8.90 10.02
CA TRP A 99 -0.58 -8.04 9.02
C TRP A 99 -1.05 -6.71 9.61
N ILE A 100 -1.72 -6.72 10.77
CA ILE A 100 -2.16 -5.50 11.47
C ILE A 100 -0.97 -4.63 11.86
N VAL A 101 0.07 -5.21 12.48
CA VAL A 101 1.28 -4.47 12.88
C VAL A 101 2.00 -3.89 11.67
N SER A 102 2.06 -4.65 10.57
CA SER A 102 2.62 -4.20 9.30
C SER A 102 1.84 -2.99 8.74
N LEU A 103 0.51 -3.07 8.72
CA LEU A 103 -0.36 -2.00 8.22
C LEU A 103 -0.21 -0.72 9.05
N VAL A 104 -0.16 -0.83 10.38
CA VAL A 104 0.08 0.32 11.27
C VAL A 104 1.43 0.97 10.98
N GLY A 105 2.47 0.16 10.72
CA GLY A 105 3.76 0.70 10.30
C GLY A 105 3.69 1.46 8.97
N ALA A 106 2.94 0.93 8.00
CA ALA A 106 2.76 1.54 6.68
C ALA A 106 2.03 2.89 6.78
N ILE A 107 0.97 2.97 7.59
CA ILE A 107 0.24 4.21 7.87
C ILE A 107 1.15 5.25 8.53
N ASN A 108 2.09 4.81 9.36
CA ASN A 108 3.05 5.70 10.03
C ASN A 108 4.29 6.01 9.18
N GLY A 109 4.44 5.43 7.99
CA GLY A 109 5.61 5.62 7.14
C GLY A 109 6.91 5.00 7.69
N ASN A 110 6.82 4.12 8.68
CA ASN A 110 7.98 3.57 9.38
C ASN A 110 8.30 2.16 8.89
N GLN A 111 9.47 1.94 8.30
CA GLN A 111 9.92 0.62 7.85
C GLN A 111 10.33 -0.27 9.03
N LYS A 112 9.35 -0.82 9.73
CA LYS A 112 9.58 -1.77 10.84
C LYS A 112 9.28 -3.19 10.39
N PRO A 113 10.28 -4.10 10.43
CA PRO A 113 10.04 -5.50 10.14
C PRO A 113 9.09 -6.08 11.18
N VAL A 114 8.16 -6.93 10.73
CA VAL A 114 7.33 -7.69 11.66
C VAL A 114 8.19 -8.67 12.47
N PHE A 115 7.75 -8.97 13.69
CA PHE A 115 8.47 -9.82 14.63
C PHE A 115 8.83 -11.20 14.03
N LEU A 116 10.00 -11.72 14.41
CA LEU A 116 10.61 -13.00 13.99
C LEU A 116 10.97 -13.13 12.51
N LEU A 117 10.07 -12.72 11.61
CA LEU A 117 10.13 -13.09 10.19
C LEU A 117 10.32 -11.91 9.24
N GLY A 118 10.13 -10.67 9.71
CA GLY A 118 10.18 -9.49 8.85
C GLY A 118 11.52 -9.33 8.13
N GLU A 119 12.64 -9.53 8.81
CA GLU A 119 13.98 -9.47 8.17
C GLU A 119 14.17 -10.58 7.12
N HIS A 120 13.65 -11.78 7.40
CA HIS A 120 13.67 -12.88 6.43
C HIS A 120 12.86 -12.54 5.18
N PHE A 121 11.69 -11.93 5.32
CA PHE A 121 10.89 -11.48 4.18
C PHE A 121 11.65 -10.46 3.34
N GLN A 122 12.31 -9.49 3.97
CA GLN A 122 13.11 -8.50 3.24
C GLN A 122 14.26 -9.15 2.45
N ASN A 123 14.89 -10.18 3.01
CA ASN A 123 15.99 -10.89 2.38
C ASN A 123 15.54 -11.84 1.26
N TRP A 124 14.48 -12.61 1.48
CA TRP A 124 13.95 -13.57 0.49
C TRP A 124 13.36 -12.87 -0.73
N PHE A 125 12.72 -11.73 -0.52
CA PHE A 125 12.03 -11.01 -1.58
C PHE A 125 12.78 -9.75 -2.04
N LYS A 126 14.08 -9.64 -1.75
CA LYS A 126 14.91 -8.46 -2.06
C LYS A 126 14.93 -8.02 -3.54
N SER A 127 14.55 -8.89 -4.46
CA SER A 127 14.46 -8.59 -5.89
C SER A 127 13.17 -7.86 -6.30
N LEU A 128 12.16 -7.78 -5.42
CA LEU A 128 10.91 -7.04 -5.66
C LEU A 128 11.09 -5.54 -5.41
#